data_AF-A0A7V6H3F7-F1
#
_entry.id   AF-A0A7V6H3F7-F1
#
_cell.length_a   1.000
_cell.length_b   1.000
_cell.length_c   1.000
_cell.angle_alpha   90.00
_cell.angle_beta   90.00
_cell.angle_gamma   90.00
#
_symmetry.space_group_name_H-M   'P 1'
#
loop_
_entity.id
_entity.type
_entity.pdbx_description
1 polymer ?
#
loop_
_entity_poly.entity_id
_entity_poly.type
_entity_poly.pdbx_seq_one_letter_code
_entity_poly.pdbx_strand_id
1 'polypeptide(L)'
;MNLTLETNLAVSYKSNSQRVRVVSENWVKNNLYCPVCGNIRLYKFPNNAKQADFYCENCSAEYELKSTKNKFSDKILDGAYSSMIERIQSLNNPNFLFMIIAGNIVNSLCFVPKYVFSPSIIEKRKPLSKKARRAGWVGCNILVSNIPEQGKIYIIKNGSIKDRKVVQQKINIINSINISDIESRGWLMDVLSCVNLIEREYFNLSDIYMYEPFLKKLHPDNNNIRAKIRQQLQILRDKGFIVFLGGGKYRKLYKD
;
A
#
# COMPACT_ATOMS: atom_id res chain seq x y z
N MET A 1 -3.49 -20.81 8.42
CA MET A 1 -2.14 -20.22 8.41
C MET A 1 -1.54 -20.39 9.79
N ASN A 2 -0.29 -20.82 9.91
CA ASN A 2 0.44 -20.76 11.18
C ASN A 2 1.05 -19.36 11.29
N LEU A 3 0.91 -18.67 12.43
CA LEU A 3 1.46 -17.31 12.59
C LEU A 3 2.92 -17.30 13.06
N THR A 4 3.47 -18.44 13.48
CA THR A 4 4.83 -18.53 14.05
C THR A 4 5.88 -18.49 12.95
N LEU A 5 6.95 -17.73 13.18
CA LEU A 5 8.14 -17.64 12.35
C LEU A 5 9.18 -18.68 12.79
N GLU A 6 9.78 -19.37 11.83
CA GLU A 6 10.86 -20.32 12.06
C GLU A 6 12.20 -19.59 12.26
N THR A 7 12.44 -19.07 13.46
CA THR A 7 13.63 -18.24 13.77
C THR A 7 14.96 -18.97 13.62
N ASN A 8 14.94 -20.31 13.69
CA ASN A 8 16.13 -21.16 13.54
C ASN A 8 16.79 -21.03 12.16
N LEU A 9 16.01 -20.70 11.12
CA LEU A 9 16.51 -20.49 9.75
C LEU A 9 17.49 -19.31 9.63
N ALA A 10 17.46 -18.39 10.60
CA ALA A 10 18.21 -17.15 10.55
C ALA A 10 19.39 -17.11 11.54
N VAL A 11 19.73 -18.22 12.21
CA VAL A 11 20.77 -18.25 13.26
C VAL A 11 22.16 -17.90 12.71
N SER A 12 22.47 -18.26 11.48
CA SER A 12 23.75 -17.98 10.83
C SER A 12 23.94 -16.51 10.40
N TYR A 13 22.87 -15.71 10.38
CA TYR A 13 22.93 -14.33 9.91
C TYR A 13 23.23 -13.34 11.04
N LYS A 14 24.33 -12.58 10.90
CA LYS A 14 24.71 -11.55 11.87
C LYS A 14 23.79 -10.32 11.85
N SER A 15 23.30 -9.92 10.67
CA SER A 15 22.46 -8.73 10.53
C SER A 15 21.01 -9.01 10.89
N ASN A 16 20.44 -8.24 11.82
CA ASN A 16 19.02 -8.32 12.17
C ASN A 16 18.10 -8.10 10.97
N SER A 17 18.46 -7.23 10.01
CA SER A 17 17.64 -7.01 8.81
C SER A 17 17.63 -8.25 7.90
N GLN A 18 18.75 -8.95 7.77
CA GLN A 18 18.83 -10.21 7.01
C GLN A 18 18.08 -11.33 7.74
N ARG A 19 18.19 -11.39 9.07
CA ARG A 19 17.42 -12.35 9.87
C ARG A 19 15.92 -12.19 9.66
N VAL A 20 15.41 -10.96 9.76
CA VAL A 20 14.00 -10.63 9.51
C VAL A 20 13.58 -11.05 8.10
N ARG A 21 14.38 -10.68 7.10
CA ARG A 21 14.10 -11.02 5.70
C ARG A 21 13.97 -12.53 5.48
N VAL A 22 14.92 -13.31 5.97
CA VAL A 22 14.93 -14.77 5.78
C VAL A 22 13.71 -15.44 6.41
N VAL A 23 13.38 -15.08 7.66
CA VAL A 23 12.24 -15.71 8.35
C VAL A 23 10.90 -15.26 7.78
N SER A 24 10.76 -13.99 7.38
CA SER A 24 9.50 -13.48 6.83
C SER A 24 9.24 -13.99 5.42
N GLU A 25 10.27 -14.04 4.56
CA GLU A 25 10.13 -14.62 3.22
C GLU A 25 9.78 -16.11 3.29
N ASN A 26 10.42 -16.88 4.19
CA ASN A 26 10.08 -18.29 4.41
C ASN A 26 8.62 -18.46 4.86
N TRP A 27 8.18 -17.61 5.79
CA TRP A 27 6.80 -17.64 6.27
C TRP A 27 5.79 -17.39 5.15
N VAL A 28 6.02 -16.37 4.31
CA VAL A 28 5.14 -16.05 3.17
C VAL A 28 5.06 -17.23 2.22
N LYS A 29 6.20 -17.81 1.83
CA LYS A 29 6.27 -18.97 0.93
C LYS A 29 5.42 -20.15 1.44
N ASN A 30 5.44 -20.41 2.74
CA ASN A 30 4.83 -21.60 3.32
C ASN A 30 3.37 -21.38 3.80
N ASN A 31 2.94 -20.14 4.03
CA ASN A 31 1.65 -19.85 4.67
C ASN A 31 0.69 -18.99 3.84
N LEU A 32 1.20 -18.13 2.94
CA LEU A 32 0.37 -17.13 2.29
C LEU A 32 -0.23 -17.65 0.98
N TYR A 33 -1.55 -17.53 0.86
CA TYR A 33 -2.26 -17.71 -0.42
C TYR A 33 -2.14 -16.43 -1.26
N CYS A 34 -2.36 -16.53 -2.57
CA CYS A 34 -2.41 -15.37 -3.46
C CYS A 34 -3.63 -14.48 -3.15
N PRO A 35 -3.45 -13.24 -2.66
CA PRO A 35 -4.57 -12.36 -2.38
C PRO A 35 -5.41 -12.02 -3.61
N VAL A 36 -4.77 -11.94 -4.79
CA VAL A 36 -5.45 -11.53 -6.03
C VAL A 36 -6.43 -12.58 -6.55
N CYS A 37 -6.04 -13.86 -6.58
CA CYS A 37 -6.85 -14.93 -7.21
C CYS A 37 -7.21 -16.11 -6.29
N GLY A 38 -6.76 -16.10 -5.04
CA GLY A 38 -7.03 -17.17 -4.08
C GLY A 38 -6.17 -18.42 -4.24
N ASN A 39 -5.22 -18.47 -5.19
CA ASN A 39 -4.31 -19.61 -5.34
C ASN A 39 -3.66 -19.97 -4.01
N ILE A 40 -3.52 -21.27 -3.72
CA ILE A 40 -3.20 -21.77 -2.37
C ILE A 40 -1.84 -21.31 -1.85
N ARG A 41 -0.90 -20.95 -2.74
CA ARG A 41 0.46 -20.53 -2.38
C ARG A 41 1.01 -19.47 -3.33
N LEU A 42 2.03 -18.77 -2.86
CA LEU A 42 2.92 -17.93 -3.65
C LEU A 42 4.27 -18.63 -3.84
N TYR A 43 4.96 -18.29 -4.92
CA TYR A 43 6.29 -18.78 -5.24
C TYR A 43 7.29 -17.65 -5.10
N LYS A 44 8.49 -17.99 -4.64
CA LYS A 44 9.57 -17.03 -4.45
C LYS A 44 10.35 -16.85 -5.75
N PHE A 45 10.65 -15.61 -6.12
CA PHE A 45 11.64 -15.36 -7.17
C PHE A 45 13.06 -15.75 -6.71
N PRO A 46 13.99 -16.00 -7.66
CA PRO A 46 15.40 -16.11 -7.34
C PRO A 46 15.91 -14.86 -6.60
N ASN A 47 16.87 -15.05 -5.69
CA ASN A 47 17.45 -13.91 -4.96
C ASN A 47 18.03 -12.88 -5.95
N ASN A 48 17.85 -11.60 -5.66
CA ASN A 48 18.25 -10.45 -6.50
C ASN A 48 17.44 -10.26 -7.81
N ALA A 49 16.28 -10.91 -7.95
CA ALA A 49 15.31 -10.50 -8.95
C ALA A 49 14.98 -9.01 -8.77
N LYS A 50 15.09 -8.23 -9.86
CA LYS A 50 14.99 -6.76 -9.78
C LYS A 50 13.58 -6.24 -9.48
N GLN A 51 12.55 -7.09 -9.55
CA GLN A 51 11.16 -6.65 -9.68
C GLN A 51 10.28 -6.97 -8.47
N ALA A 52 10.39 -8.17 -7.88
CA ALA A 52 9.52 -8.63 -6.80
C ALA A 52 10.14 -9.78 -6.02
N ASP A 53 9.60 -10.07 -4.83
CA ASP A 53 10.03 -11.19 -3.98
C ASP A 53 9.24 -12.47 -4.28
N PHE A 54 7.96 -12.33 -4.63
CA PHE A 54 7.06 -13.45 -4.89
C PHE A 54 6.20 -13.24 -6.14
N TYR A 55 5.70 -14.35 -6.69
CA TYR A 55 4.70 -14.37 -7.74
C TYR A 55 3.65 -15.46 -7.51
N CYS A 56 2.51 -15.33 -8.17
CA CYS A 56 1.50 -16.37 -8.27
C CYS A 56 1.53 -17.00 -9.67
N GLU A 57 1.74 -18.32 -9.76
CA GLU A 57 1.68 -19.03 -11.04
C GLU A 57 0.30 -19.00 -11.71
N ASN A 58 -0.78 -18.88 -10.93
CA ASN A 58 -2.14 -18.93 -11.45
C ASN A 58 -2.60 -17.62 -12.13
N CYS A 59 -2.21 -16.46 -11.60
CA CYS A 59 -2.66 -15.17 -12.11
C CYS A 59 -1.52 -14.19 -12.44
N SER A 60 -0.28 -14.67 -12.40
CA SER A 60 0.95 -13.89 -12.67
C SER A 60 1.14 -12.64 -11.81
N ALA A 61 0.37 -12.50 -10.72
CA ALA A 61 0.50 -11.36 -9.83
C ALA A 61 1.83 -11.44 -9.08
N GLU A 62 2.55 -10.32 -9.05
CA GLU A 62 3.82 -10.16 -8.34
C GLU A 62 3.64 -9.43 -7.01
N TYR A 63 4.51 -9.75 -6.05
CA TYR A 63 4.46 -9.20 -4.70
C TYR A 63 5.85 -8.85 -4.17
N GLU A 64 5.98 -7.67 -3.59
CA GLU A 64 7.13 -7.22 -2.82
C GLU A 64 6.80 -7.22 -1.32
N LEU A 65 7.63 -7.89 -0.52
CA LEU A 65 7.46 -8.03 0.92
C LEU A 65 8.32 -7.02 1.67
N LYS A 66 7.69 -6.14 2.44
CA LYS A 66 8.37 -5.30 3.42
C LYS A 66 7.99 -5.74 4.82
N SER A 67 8.99 -6.16 5.59
CA SER A 67 8.80 -6.68 6.95
C SER A 67 9.49 -5.77 7.98
N THR A 68 8.83 -5.56 9.11
CA THR A 68 9.36 -4.76 10.22
C THR A 68 9.00 -5.38 11.57
N LYS A 69 9.87 -5.19 12.56
CA LYS A 69 9.57 -5.50 13.97
C LYS A 69 8.93 -4.33 14.71
N ASN A 70 8.96 -3.14 14.12
CA ASN A 70 8.34 -1.96 14.68
C ASN A 70 6.84 -1.98 14.36
N LYS A 71 6.06 -1.16 15.07
CA LYS A 71 4.68 -0.86 14.67
C LYS A 71 4.65 -0.41 13.21
N PHE A 72 3.51 -0.57 12.53
CA PHE A 72 3.28 0.06 11.23
C PHE A 72 3.49 1.56 11.43
N SER A 73 4.67 2.05 11.06
CA SER A 73 4.95 3.48 11.04
C SER A 73 4.20 4.08 9.86
N ASP A 74 3.94 5.38 9.93
CA ASP A 74 3.36 6.15 8.81
C ASP A 74 4.18 6.02 7.52
N LYS A 75 5.44 5.58 7.64
CA LYS A 75 6.42 5.45 6.56
C LYS A 75 7.14 4.11 6.62
N ILE A 76 7.34 3.46 5.47
CA ILE A 76 8.14 2.25 5.32
C ILE A 76 9.35 2.55 4.43
N LEU A 77 10.54 2.16 4.89
CA LEU A 77 11.77 2.34 4.12
C LEU A 77 11.74 1.44 2.88
N ASP A 78 12.08 2.03 1.73
CA ASP A 78 12.17 1.32 0.46
C ASP A 78 13.54 1.56 -0.23
N GLY A 79 13.71 0.97 -1.42
CA GLY A 79 14.89 1.04 -2.25
C GLY A 79 15.11 2.41 -2.90
N ALA A 80 15.68 2.38 -4.11
CA ALA A 80 16.06 3.60 -4.82
C ALA A 80 14.82 4.39 -5.25
N TYR A 81 14.82 5.70 -5.01
CA TYR A 81 13.69 6.56 -5.34
C TYR A 81 13.35 6.54 -6.83
N SER A 82 14.37 6.69 -7.69
CA SER A 82 14.17 6.75 -9.15
C SER A 82 13.51 5.48 -9.69
N SER A 83 14.01 4.30 -9.28
CA SER A 83 13.44 3.01 -9.70
C SER A 83 12.00 2.82 -9.21
N MET A 84 11.67 3.27 -7.99
CA MET A 84 10.29 3.17 -7.48
C MET A 84 9.32 4.05 -8.28
N ILE A 85 9.71 5.29 -8.57
CA ILE A 85 8.89 6.20 -9.39
C ILE A 85 8.70 5.65 -10.81
N GLU A 86 9.78 5.17 -11.43
CA GLU A 86 9.73 4.56 -12.76
C GLU A 86 8.79 3.36 -12.80
N ARG A 87 8.80 2.49 -11.79
CA ARG A 87 7.87 1.34 -11.70
C ARG A 87 6.41 1.76 -11.56
N ILE A 88 6.13 2.77 -10.72
CA ILE A 88 4.76 3.29 -10.56
C ILE A 88 4.26 3.88 -11.87
N GLN A 89 5.12 4.64 -12.57
CA GLN A 89 4.78 5.30 -13.83
C GLN A 89 4.71 4.34 -15.02
N SER A 90 5.42 3.22 -14.99
CA SER A 90 5.37 2.20 -16.06
C SER A 90 4.31 1.12 -15.84
N LEU A 91 3.45 1.25 -14.80
CA LEU A 91 2.44 0.24 -14.41
C LEU A 91 3.02 -1.14 -14.06
N ASN A 92 4.34 -1.24 -13.93
CA ASN A 92 5.10 -2.45 -13.64
C ASN A 92 5.45 -2.59 -12.15
N ASN A 93 4.73 -1.88 -11.27
CA ASN A 93 4.92 -2.02 -9.84
C ASN A 93 4.33 -3.36 -9.35
N PRO A 94 5.02 -4.13 -8.48
CA PRO A 94 4.41 -5.28 -7.82
C PRO A 94 3.32 -4.82 -6.84
N ASN A 95 2.49 -5.76 -6.39
CA ASN A 95 1.68 -5.51 -5.21
C ASN A 95 2.58 -5.52 -3.96
N PHE A 96 2.14 -4.88 -2.89
CA PHE A 96 2.93 -4.85 -1.66
C PHE A 96 2.31 -5.71 -0.57
N LEU A 97 3.18 -6.42 0.15
CA LEU A 97 2.88 -7.12 1.39
C LEU A 97 3.64 -6.43 2.51
N PHE A 98 2.91 -5.84 3.44
CA PHE A 98 3.48 -5.18 4.60
C PHE A 98 3.27 -6.05 5.84
N MET A 99 4.36 -6.55 6.41
CA MET A 99 4.35 -7.48 7.54
C MET A 99 4.89 -6.81 8.81
N ILE A 100 4.11 -6.86 9.89
CA ILE A 100 4.59 -6.59 11.25
C ILE A 100 4.88 -7.90 11.94
N ILE A 101 6.07 -7.99 12.53
CA ILE A 101 6.51 -9.10 13.36
C ILE A 101 6.54 -8.64 14.81
N ALA A 102 5.87 -9.37 15.71
CA ALA A 102 5.96 -9.16 17.15
C ALA A 102 6.55 -10.42 17.79
N GLY A 103 7.73 -10.31 18.41
CA GLY A 103 8.46 -11.49 18.88
C GLY A 103 8.81 -12.44 17.73
N ASN A 104 8.25 -13.64 17.75
CA ASN A 104 8.39 -14.68 16.73
C ASN A 104 7.08 -14.95 15.97
N ILE A 105 6.08 -14.05 16.03
CA ILE A 105 4.82 -14.21 15.30
C ILE A 105 4.60 -13.12 14.26
N VAL A 106 3.92 -13.47 13.17
CA VAL A 106 3.33 -12.53 12.23
C VAL A 106 2.12 -11.89 12.91
N ASN A 107 2.33 -10.67 13.43
CA ASN A 107 1.28 -9.94 14.13
C ASN A 107 0.30 -9.31 13.14
N SER A 108 0.78 -8.71 12.06
CA SER A 108 -0.08 -8.11 11.05
C SER A 108 0.51 -8.34 9.66
N LEU A 109 -0.37 -8.56 8.69
CA LEU A 109 -0.04 -8.69 7.28
C LEU A 109 -1.07 -7.93 6.47
N CYS A 110 -0.65 -6.84 5.85
CA CYS A 110 -1.47 -5.97 5.02
C CYS A 110 -1.06 -6.14 3.56
N PHE A 111 -2.02 -6.49 2.71
CA PHE A 111 -1.90 -6.49 1.26
C PHE A 111 -2.32 -5.12 0.72
N VAL A 112 -1.49 -4.53 -0.13
CA VAL A 112 -1.80 -3.29 -0.84
C VAL A 112 -1.66 -3.53 -2.35
N PRO A 113 -2.76 -3.40 -3.11
CA PRO A 113 -2.71 -3.58 -4.56
C PRO A 113 -1.81 -2.56 -5.25
N LYS A 114 -1.13 -2.98 -6.32
CA LYS A 114 -0.17 -2.14 -7.05
C LYS A 114 -0.75 -0.83 -7.58
N TYR A 115 -2.02 -0.82 -7.97
CA TYR A 115 -2.70 0.35 -8.53
C TYR A 115 -3.17 1.33 -7.44
N VAL A 116 -2.98 1.03 -6.17
CA VAL A 116 -3.15 2.04 -5.11
C VAL A 116 -1.91 2.94 -5.02
N PHE A 117 -0.78 2.52 -5.60
CA PHE A 117 0.45 3.30 -5.59
C PHE A 117 0.39 4.41 -6.64
N SER A 118 0.63 5.63 -6.16
CA SER A 118 0.82 6.86 -6.92
C SER A 118 2.16 7.50 -6.53
N PRO A 119 2.71 8.43 -7.34
CA PRO A 119 3.92 9.17 -6.97
C PRO A 119 3.79 9.92 -5.64
N SER A 120 2.58 10.37 -5.28
CA SER A 120 2.29 11.13 -4.06
C SER A 120 2.55 10.36 -2.76
N ILE A 121 2.50 9.02 -2.78
CA ILE A 121 2.80 8.20 -1.61
C ILE A 121 4.28 7.85 -1.49
N ILE A 122 5.15 8.33 -2.39
CA ILE A 122 6.59 8.06 -2.35
C ILE A 122 7.35 9.31 -1.93
N GLU A 123 7.97 9.24 -0.75
CA GLU A 123 8.81 10.31 -0.21
C GLU A 123 10.27 10.11 -0.62
N LYS A 124 10.82 11.04 -1.39
CA LYS A 124 12.25 11.09 -1.71
C LYS A 124 13.08 11.39 -0.46
N ARG A 125 14.09 10.57 -0.17
CA ARG A 125 15.00 10.79 0.95
C ARG A 125 16.18 11.69 0.54
N LYS A 126 16.84 12.26 1.54
CA LYS A 126 18.14 12.91 1.33
C LYS A 126 19.18 11.87 0.86
N PRO A 127 20.12 12.24 -0.03
CA PRO A 127 21.22 11.38 -0.42
C PRO A 127 22.03 10.91 0.79
N LEU A 128 22.57 9.69 0.72
CA LEU A 128 23.50 9.21 1.75
C LEU A 128 24.77 10.07 1.78
N SER A 129 25.33 10.21 2.98
CA SER A 129 26.52 11.03 3.20
C SER A 129 27.72 10.54 2.37
N LYS A 130 28.67 11.44 2.10
CA LYS A 130 29.91 11.11 1.38
C LYS A 130 30.75 10.00 2.04
N LYS A 131 30.58 9.80 3.36
CA LYS A 131 31.27 8.78 4.15
C LYS A 131 30.57 7.41 4.10
N ALA A 132 29.35 7.32 3.58
CA ALA A 132 28.62 6.07 3.51
C ALA A 132 29.17 5.18 2.40
N ARG A 133 29.07 3.85 2.57
CA ARG A 133 29.47 2.85 1.55
C ARG A 133 28.82 3.10 0.17
N ARG A 134 27.59 3.61 0.15
CA ARG A 134 26.86 3.99 -1.07
C ARG A 134 26.66 5.52 -1.09
N ALA A 135 27.76 6.26 -1.01
CA ALA A 135 27.73 7.72 -1.00
C ALA A 135 26.87 8.30 -2.13
N GLY A 136 26.04 9.28 -1.82
CA GLY A 136 25.14 9.91 -2.80
C GLY A 136 23.91 9.08 -3.19
N TRP A 137 23.79 7.81 -2.75
CA TRP A 137 22.61 7.00 -3.05
C TRP A 137 21.35 7.63 -2.45
N VAL A 138 20.29 7.72 -3.27
CA VAL A 138 19.00 8.32 -2.89
C VAL A 138 17.95 7.23 -2.77
N GLY A 139 17.54 6.96 -1.53
CA GLY A 139 16.43 6.06 -1.23
C GLY A 139 15.08 6.77 -1.21
N CYS A 140 14.03 6.01 -0.94
CA CYS A 140 12.69 6.54 -0.69
C CYS A 140 12.03 5.90 0.54
N ASN A 141 10.93 6.51 0.98
CA ASN A 141 9.97 5.90 1.89
C ASN A 141 8.62 5.77 1.17
N ILE A 142 7.88 4.72 1.48
CA ILE A 142 6.46 4.59 1.15
C ILE A 142 5.66 5.18 2.32
N LEU A 143 4.87 6.22 2.05
CA LEU A 143 4.00 6.89 3.00
C LEU A 143 2.70 6.10 3.16
N VAL A 144 2.72 5.09 4.02
CA VAL A 144 1.55 4.24 4.31
C VAL A 144 0.38 5.08 4.82
N SER A 145 0.64 6.13 5.59
CA SER A 145 -0.41 7.05 6.05
C SER A 145 -1.20 7.68 4.91
N ASN A 146 -0.60 7.82 3.73
CA ASN A 146 -1.21 8.45 2.57
C ASN A 146 -1.91 7.44 1.64
N ILE A 147 -1.82 6.14 1.94
CA ILE A 147 -2.57 5.11 1.25
C ILE A 147 -4.02 5.14 1.78
N PRO A 148 -5.05 5.15 0.91
CA PRO A 148 -6.43 5.00 1.35
C PRO A 148 -6.65 3.76 2.19
N GLU A 149 -7.52 3.82 3.20
CA GLU A 149 -7.85 2.69 4.07
C GLU A 149 -8.41 1.50 3.28
N GLN A 150 -9.20 1.76 2.23
CA GLN A 150 -9.71 0.72 1.35
C GLN A 150 -8.61 0.01 0.55
N GLY A 151 -7.45 0.64 0.38
CA GLY A 151 -6.27 0.03 -0.23
C GLY A 151 -5.45 -0.81 0.75
N LYS A 152 -5.70 -0.72 2.06
CA LYS A 152 -4.98 -1.46 3.12
C LYS A 152 -5.75 -2.70 3.54
N ILE A 153 -5.49 -3.80 2.85
CA ILE A 153 -6.28 -5.03 3.03
C ILE A 153 -5.56 -5.97 4.00
N TYR A 154 -5.99 -5.95 5.25
CA TYR A 154 -5.42 -6.82 6.27
C TYR A 154 -5.88 -8.28 6.11
N ILE A 155 -4.91 -9.16 5.85
CA ILE A 155 -5.07 -10.62 5.90
C ILE A 155 -4.90 -11.12 7.34
N ILE A 156 -3.98 -10.49 8.07
CA ILE A 156 -3.77 -10.68 9.51
C ILE A 156 -3.74 -9.29 10.14
N LYS A 157 -4.47 -9.07 11.24
CA LYS A 157 -4.44 -7.81 12.00
C LYS A 157 -4.37 -8.14 13.49
N ASN A 158 -3.37 -7.61 14.19
CA ASN A 158 -3.19 -7.78 15.63
C ASN A 158 -3.25 -9.24 16.11
N GLY A 159 -2.55 -10.14 15.41
CA GLY A 159 -2.48 -11.58 15.70
C GLY A 159 -3.71 -12.38 15.27
N SER A 160 -4.72 -11.74 14.67
CA SER A 160 -5.94 -12.41 14.21
C SER A 160 -5.97 -12.53 12.69
N ILE A 161 -6.14 -13.76 12.20
CA ILE A 161 -6.37 -14.05 10.77
C ILE A 161 -7.78 -13.57 10.40
N LYS A 162 -7.89 -12.81 9.31
CA LYS A 162 -9.19 -12.35 8.80
C LYS A 162 -9.85 -13.42 7.95
N ASP A 163 -11.18 -13.44 7.97
CA ASP A 163 -11.97 -14.33 7.13
C ASP A 163 -11.68 -14.06 5.64
N ARG A 164 -11.48 -15.13 4.86
CA ARG A 164 -11.10 -15.01 3.45
C ARG A 164 -12.16 -14.34 2.59
N LYS A 165 -13.46 -14.54 2.89
CA LYS A 165 -14.55 -13.88 2.15
C LYS A 165 -14.52 -12.38 2.42
N VAL A 166 -14.28 -11.96 3.66
CA VAL A 166 -14.13 -10.54 4.01
C VAL A 166 -12.93 -9.91 3.30
N VAL A 167 -11.78 -10.60 3.29
CA VAL A 167 -10.60 -10.14 2.54
C VAL A 167 -10.91 -9.99 1.05
N GLN A 168 -11.56 -10.98 0.44
CA GLN A 168 -11.92 -10.95 -0.98
C GLN A 168 -12.92 -9.82 -1.31
N GLN A 169 -13.90 -9.58 -0.44
CA GLN A 169 -14.84 -8.46 -0.60
C GLN A 169 -14.10 -7.12 -0.63
N LYS A 170 -13.15 -6.90 0.30
CA LYS A 170 -12.32 -5.69 0.31
C LYS A 170 -11.50 -5.55 -0.97
N ILE A 171 -10.92 -6.65 -1.46
CA ILE A 171 -10.18 -6.68 -2.73
C ILE A 171 -11.08 -6.30 -3.90
N ASN A 172 -12.29 -6.85 -3.96
CA ASN A 172 -13.25 -6.54 -5.03
C ASN A 172 -13.68 -5.07 -5.01
N ILE A 173 -13.91 -4.49 -3.82
CA ILE A 173 -14.25 -3.07 -3.66
C ILE A 173 -13.14 -2.20 -4.23
N ILE A 174 -11.89 -2.41 -3.83
CA ILE A 174 -10.79 -1.56 -4.31
C ILE A 174 -10.44 -1.83 -5.79
N ASN A 175 -10.63 -3.05 -6.28
CA ASN A 175 -10.48 -3.37 -7.71
C ASN A 175 -11.48 -2.60 -8.59
N SER A 176 -12.66 -2.24 -8.06
CA SER A 176 -13.68 -1.49 -8.82
C SER A 176 -13.22 -0.09 -9.26
N ILE A 177 -12.20 0.47 -8.59
CA ILE A 177 -11.59 1.77 -8.87
C ILE A 177 -10.20 1.65 -9.49
N ASN A 178 -9.85 0.49 -10.05
CA ASN A 178 -8.63 0.33 -10.82
C ASN A 178 -8.73 1.14 -12.12
N ILE A 179 -8.04 2.28 -12.17
CA ILE A 179 -7.93 3.14 -13.35
C ILE A 179 -6.53 2.95 -13.95
N SER A 180 -6.49 2.64 -15.25
CA SER A 180 -5.24 2.46 -15.99
C SER A 180 -4.41 3.74 -16.05
N ASP A 181 -5.07 4.86 -16.36
CA ASP A 181 -4.45 6.18 -16.39
C ASP A 181 -3.85 6.56 -15.02
N ILE A 182 -2.57 6.89 -15.01
CA ILE A 182 -1.77 7.12 -13.79
C ILE A 182 -2.20 8.42 -13.11
N GLU A 183 -2.45 9.47 -13.89
CA GLU A 183 -2.81 10.78 -13.34
C GLU A 183 -4.20 10.73 -12.70
N SER A 184 -5.19 10.20 -13.42
CA SER A 184 -6.56 10.04 -12.93
C SER A 184 -6.61 9.13 -11.70
N ARG A 185 -5.82 8.05 -11.70
CA ARG A 185 -5.67 7.17 -10.54
C ARG A 185 -5.05 7.90 -9.36
N GLY A 186 -3.98 8.67 -9.57
CA GLY A 186 -3.34 9.46 -8.53
C GLY A 186 -4.33 10.40 -7.86
N TRP A 187 -5.06 11.20 -8.65
CA TRP A 187 -6.12 12.07 -8.16
C TRP A 187 -7.19 11.34 -7.37
N LEU A 188 -7.67 10.20 -7.87
CA LEU A 188 -8.72 9.44 -7.20
C LEU A 188 -8.26 8.91 -5.84
N MET A 189 -7.03 8.35 -5.79
CA MET A 189 -6.46 7.83 -4.55
C MET A 189 -6.15 8.95 -3.56
N ASP A 190 -5.59 10.07 -4.00
CA ASP A 190 -5.27 11.21 -3.14
C ASP A 190 -6.54 11.85 -2.56
N VAL A 191 -7.60 12.00 -3.36
CA VAL A 191 -8.91 12.48 -2.87
C VAL A 191 -9.55 11.46 -1.93
N LEU A 192 -9.47 10.15 -2.22
CA LEU A 192 -10.00 9.12 -1.32
C LEU A 192 -9.27 9.14 0.04
N SER A 193 -7.95 9.32 0.04
CA SER A 193 -7.17 9.52 1.26
C SER A 193 -7.64 10.75 2.04
N CYS A 194 -7.86 11.90 1.38
CA CYS A 194 -8.43 13.08 2.03
C CYS A 194 -9.83 12.80 2.63
N VAL A 195 -10.69 12.06 1.90
CA VAL A 195 -11.99 11.63 2.44
C VAL A 195 -11.78 10.77 3.69
N ASN A 196 -10.83 9.83 3.70
CA ASN A 196 -10.55 8.98 4.85
C ASN A 196 -10.08 9.78 6.09
N LEU A 197 -9.30 10.85 5.91
CA LEU A 197 -8.83 11.71 7.00
C LEU A 197 -9.96 12.46 7.74
N ILE A 198 -11.13 12.66 7.11
CA ILE A 198 -12.29 13.24 7.78
C ILE A 198 -12.90 12.19 8.70
N GLU A 199 -12.71 12.24 10.01
CA GLU A 199 -13.09 11.12 10.91
C GLU A 199 -14.59 10.73 10.89
N ARG A 200 -15.46 11.73 10.67
CA ARG A 200 -16.91 11.57 10.62
C ARG A 200 -17.38 10.84 9.37
N GLU A 201 -18.46 10.07 9.52
CA GLU A 201 -19.11 9.35 8.41
C GLU A 201 -19.76 10.32 7.41
N TYR A 202 -20.36 11.39 7.93
CA TYR A 202 -20.99 12.44 7.14
C TYR A 202 -20.05 13.63 7.00
N PHE A 203 -19.86 14.12 5.78
CA PHE A 203 -19.01 15.28 5.52
C PHE A 203 -19.64 16.17 4.46
N ASN A 204 -19.14 17.39 4.36
CA ASN A 204 -19.59 18.36 3.38
C ASN A 204 -18.43 18.82 2.48
N LEU A 205 -18.75 19.62 1.49
CA LEU A 205 -17.79 20.08 0.50
C LEU A 205 -16.72 21.01 1.10
N SER A 206 -17.05 21.80 2.13
CA SER A 206 -16.05 22.61 2.85
C SER A 206 -15.03 21.76 3.60
N ASP A 207 -15.44 20.61 4.16
CA ASP A 207 -14.53 19.73 4.90
C ASP A 207 -13.40 19.23 4.02
N ILE A 208 -13.73 18.80 2.80
CA ILE A 208 -12.72 18.29 1.87
C ILE A 208 -11.89 19.42 1.25
N TYR A 209 -12.45 20.63 1.12
CA TYR A 209 -11.69 21.80 0.66
C TYR A 209 -10.60 22.23 1.64
N MET A 210 -10.66 21.83 2.92
CA MET A 210 -9.55 22.03 3.85
C MET A 210 -8.25 21.34 3.40
N TYR A 211 -8.35 20.31 2.54
CA TYR A 211 -7.20 19.59 1.98
C TYR A 211 -6.74 20.13 0.61
N GLU A 212 -7.31 21.24 0.12
CA GLU A 212 -6.89 21.87 -1.14
C GLU A 212 -5.39 22.21 -1.20
N PRO A 213 -4.78 22.82 -0.16
CA PRO A 213 -3.33 23.09 -0.17
C PRO A 213 -2.48 21.82 -0.26
N PHE A 214 -2.93 20.75 0.40
CA PHE A 214 -2.26 19.44 0.35
C PHE A 214 -2.34 18.85 -1.07
N LEU A 215 -3.53 18.82 -1.67
CA LEU A 215 -3.74 18.32 -3.04
C LEU A 215 -3.00 19.15 -4.08
N LYS A 216 -2.91 20.48 -3.91
CA LYS A 216 -2.11 21.36 -4.79
C LYS A 216 -0.62 21.02 -4.73
N LYS A 217 -0.09 20.63 -3.56
CA LYS A 217 1.30 20.18 -3.44
C LYS A 217 1.55 18.85 -4.16
N LEU A 218 0.57 17.94 -4.13
CA LEU A 218 0.67 16.65 -4.82
C LEU A 218 0.49 16.78 -6.34
N HIS A 219 -0.33 17.73 -6.80
CA HIS A 219 -0.63 17.99 -8.20
C HIS A 219 -0.34 19.46 -8.56
N PRO A 220 0.95 19.84 -8.63
CA PRO A 220 1.38 21.24 -8.76
C PRO A 220 0.86 21.90 -10.05
N ASP A 221 0.68 21.15 -11.12
CA ASP A 221 0.30 21.67 -12.44
C ASP A 221 -1.20 21.98 -12.56
N ASN A 222 -2.03 21.54 -11.60
CA ASN A 222 -3.48 21.74 -11.67
C ASN A 222 -3.91 23.05 -11.00
N ASN A 223 -4.52 23.96 -11.75
CA ASN A 223 -4.97 25.26 -11.23
C ASN A 223 -6.45 25.28 -10.79
N ASN A 224 -7.16 24.15 -10.90
CA ASN A 224 -8.59 24.03 -10.63
C ASN A 224 -8.89 22.94 -9.58
N ILE A 225 -8.16 22.96 -8.46
CA ILE A 225 -8.17 21.89 -7.43
C ILE A 225 -9.58 21.58 -6.93
N ARG A 226 -10.38 22.60 -6.55
CA ARG A 226 -11.77 22.38 -6.09
C ARG A 226 -12.66 21.71 -7.13
N ALA A 227 -12.51 22.09 -8.41
CA ALA A 227 -13.27 21.46 -9.49
C ALA A 227 -12.84 19.99 -9.65
N LYS A 228 -11.54 19.72 -9.56
CA LYS A 228 -11.00 18.36 -9.61
C LYS A 228 -11.48 17.51 -8.43
N ILE A 229 -11.53 18.06 -7.21
CA ILE A 229 -12.11 17.40 -6.03
C ILE A 229 -13.57 16.99 -6.31
N ARG A 230 -14.41 17.91 -6.82
CA ARG A 230 -15.80 17.59 -7.15
C ARG A 230 -15.92 16.48 -8.19
N GLN A 231 -15.07 16.50 -9.22
CA GLN A 231 -15.00 15.43 -10.21
C GLN A 231 -14.65 14.08 -9.57
N GLN A 232 -13.63 14.03 -8.70
CA GLN A 232 -13.24 12.79 -8.03
C GLN A 232 -14.31 12.27 -7.07
N LEU A 233 -15.03 13.16 -6.38
CA LEU A 233 -16.16 12.76 -5.52
C LEU A 233 -17.30 12.12 -6.32
N GLN A 234 -17.56 12.57 -7.55
CA GLN A 234 -18.55 11.94 -8.43
C GLN A 234 -18.11 10.51 -8.79
N ILE A 235 -16.83 10.31 -9.13
CA ILE A 235 -16.28 8.98 -9.42
C ILE A 235 -16.38 8.09 -8.18
N LEU A 236 -16.00 8.58 -6.99
CA LEU A 236 -16.11 7.82 -5.74
C LEU A 236 -17.56 7.44 -5.41
N ARG A 237 -18.52 8.31 -5.72
CA ARG A 237 -19.96 8.01 -5.58
C ARG A 237 -20.38 6.89 -6.53
N ASP A 238 -20.04 7.01 -7.80
CA ASP A 238 -20.44 6.04 -8.83
C ASP A 238 -19.83 4.65 -8.57
N LYS A 239 -18.71 4.63 -7.86
CA LYS A 239 -18.00 3.41 -7.44
C LYS A 239 -18.43 2.91 -6.05
N GLY A 240 -19.41 3.58 -5.42
CA GLY A 240 -20.01 3.15 -4.17
C GLY A 240 -19.17 3.40 -2.92
N PHE A 241 -18.17 4.29 -2.96
CA PHE A 241 -17.37 4.64 -1.78
C PHE A 241 -18.04 5.69 -0.89
N ILE A 242 -18.85 6.55 -1.51
CA ILE A 242 -19.64 7.59 -0.85
C ILE A 242 -21.03 7.68 -1.48
N VAL A 243 -21.96 8.33 -0.82
CA VAL A 243 -23.27 8.72 -1.38
C VAL A 243 -23.44 10.22 -1.26
N PHE A 244 -24.09 10.83 -2.27
CA PHE A 244 -24.43 12.25 -2.27
C PHE A 244 -25.79 12.44 -1.60
N LEU A 245 -25.83 13.32 -0.60
CA LEU A 245 -27.06 13.64 0.15
C LEU A 245 -27.73 14.94 -0.34
N GLY A 246 -27.18 15.57 -1.39
CA GLY A 246 -27.62 16.88 -1.88
C GLY A 246 -26.95 18.06 -1.16
N GLY A 247 -26.97 19.24 -1.78
CA GLY A 247 -26.44 20.47 -1.17
C GLY A 247 -24.96 20.43 -0.77
N GLY A 248 -24.14 19.65 -1.49
CA GLY A 248 -22.72 19.48 -1.15
C GLY A 248 -22.46 18.66 0.11
N LYS A 249 -23.40 17.80 0.51
CA LYS A 249 -23.29 16.87 1.65
C LYS A 249 -23.09 15.43 1.15
N TYR A 250 -22.31 14.66 1.89
CA TYR A 250 -21.87 13.33 1.53
C TYR A 250 -21.88 12.40 2.75
N ARG A 251 -22.03 11.10 2.52
CA ARG A 251 -21.85 10.05 3.53
C ARG A 251 -20.94 8.95 3.00
N LYS A 252 -20.03 8.46 3.82
CA LYS A 252 -19.13 7.34 3.49
C LYS A 252 -19.86 6.01 3.55
N LEU A 253 -19.56 5.10 2.63
CA LEU A 253 -20.18 3.78 2.58
C LEU A 253 -19.29 2.66 3.14
N TYR A 254 -17.96 2.86 3.18
CA TYR A 254 -17.01 1.89 3.72
C TYR A 254 -16.23 2.50 4.88
N LYS A 255 -16.53 2.05 6.10
CA LYS A 255 -15.71 2.24 7.29
C LYS A 255 -15.34 0.85 7.78
N ASP A 256 -14.04 0.54 7.72
CA ASP A 256 -13.33 -0.68 8.15
C ASP A 256 -14.09 -2.02 8.29
#